data_AF-A0A9P4HRJ4-F1
#
_entry.id   AF-A0A9P4HRJ4-F1
#
_cell.length_a   1.000
_cell.length_b   1.000
_cell.length_c   1.000
_cell.angle_alpha   90.00
_cell.angle_beta   90.00
_cell.angle_gamma   90.00
#
_symmetry.space_group_name_H-M   'P 1'
#
loop_
_entity.id
_entity.type
_entity.pdbx_description
1 polymer ?
#
loop_
_entity_poly.entity_id
_entity_poly.type
_entity_poly.pdbx_seq_one_letter_code
_entity_poly.pdbx_strand_id
1 'polypeptide(L)' 'MPHCDGIQVCAEIRRFEESNAVQRAVIFITTGQHLTEDKSFSFGAGASEFYTKPLSLEALDKGIAVYFQNSEQ' A
#
# COMPACT_ATOMS: atom_id res chain seq x y z
N MET A 1 -11.65 7.55 -0.44
CA MET A 1 -12.33 7.23 0.83
C MET A 1 -12.87 8.55 1.37
N PRO A 2 -14.19 8.76 1.43
CA PRO A 2 -14.74 10.09 1.75
C PRO A 2 -14.57 10.51 3.22
N HIS A 3 -14.29 9.58 4.13
CA HIS A 3 -14.22 9.85 5.58
C HIS A 3 -12.95 9.32 6.25
N CYS A 4 -12.03 8.78 5.46
CA CYS A 4 -10.89 8.06 6.00
C CYS A 4 -9.69 8.26 5.06
N ASP A 5 -8.54 8.56 5.63
CA ASP A 5 -7.29 8.74 4.90
C ASP A 5 -6.56 7.40 4.80
N GLY A 6 -6.26 6.97 3.58
CA GLY A 6 -5.54 5.71 3.34
C GLY A 6 -4.16 5.67 3.99
N ILE A 7 -3.52 6.83 4.18
CA ILE A 7 -2.22 6.95 4.86
C ILE A 7 -2.37 6.68 6.36
N GLN A 8 -3.39 7.27 6.98
CA GLN A 8 -3.71 7.02 8.39
C GLN A 8 -4.04 5.54 8.62
N VAL A 9 -4.84 4.94 7.74
CA VAL A 9 -5.16 3.50 7.80
C VAL A 9 -3.90 2.65 7.67
N CYS A 10 -2.98 2.98 6.77
CA CYS A 10 -1.72 2.27 6.64
C CYS A 10 -0.93 2.28 7.96
N ALA A 11 -0.82 3.45 8.60
CA ALA A 11 -0.13 3.57 9.88
C ALA A 11 -0.81 2.72 10.99
N GLU A 12 -2.14 2.72 11.04
CA GLU A 12 -2.89 1.89 12.00
C GLU A 12 -2.72 0.38 11.74
N ILE A 13 -2.68 -0.05 10.47
CA ILE A 13 -2.36 -1.45 10.13
C ILE A 13 -0.96 -1.81 10.63
N ARG A 14 0.04 -0.95 10.43
CA ARG A 14 1.41 -1.22 10.94
C ARG A 14 1.46 -1.32 12.46
N ARG A 15 0.77 -0.42 13.17
CA ARG A 15 0.65 -0.48 14.64
C ARG A 15 -0.01 -1.77 15.10
N PHE A 16 -1.07 -2.20 14.41
CA PHE A 16 -1.76 -3.45 14.69
C PHE A 16 -0.82 -4.65 14.48
N GLU A 17 -0.09 -4.69 13.36
CA GLU A 17 0.86 -5.75 13.04
C GLU A 17 1.95 -5.88 14.11
N GLU A 18 2.55 -4.75 14.50
CA GLU A 18 3.57 -4.68 15.55
C GLU A 18 3.03 -5.11 16.92
N SER A 19 1.85 -4.59 17.31
CA SER A 19 1.26 -4.86 18.63
C SER A 19 0.79 -6.30 18.80
N ASN A 20 0.41 -6.96 17.71
CA ASN A 20 -0.08 -8.34 17.73
C ASN A 20 0.97 -9.35 17.26
N ALA A 21 2.19 -8.91 16.93
CA ALA A 21 3.27 -9.72 16.40
C ALA A 21 2.85 -10.61 15.21
N VAL A 22 1.95 -10.08 14.36
CA VAL A 22 1.49 -10.79 13.16
C VAL A 22 2.37 -10.46 11.97
N GLN A 23 2.34 -11.33 10.96
CA GLN A 23 3.09 -11.12 9.74
C GLN A 23 2.66 -9.84 9.03
N ARG A 24 3.65 -9.05 8.59
CA ARG A 24 3.45 -7.81 7.87
C ARG A 24 2.78 -8.06 6.51
N ALA A 25 1.66 -7.41 6.25
CA ALA A 25 0.98 -7.42 4.96
C ALA A 25 1.66 -6.48 3.95
N VAL A 26 1.56 -6.82 2.66
CA VAL A 26 1.95 -5.92 1.57
C VAL A 26 0.81 -4.92 1.35
N ILE A 27 1.11 -3.62 1.44
CA ILE A 27 0.09 -2.55 1.36
C ILE A 27 0.34 -1.71 0.12
N PHE A 28 -0.63 -1.71 -0.79
CA PHE A 28 -0.65 -0.90 -2.01
C PHE A 28 -1.58 0.29 -1.79
N ILE A 29 -1.04 1.51 -1.70
CA ILE A 29 -1.86 2.72 -1.64
C ILE A 29 -2.18 3.18 -3.06
N THR A 30 -3.47 3.42 -3.34
CA THR A 30 -3.94 3.94 -4.64
C THR A 30 -4.70 5.26 -4.45
N THR A 31 -4.15 6.37 -4.93
CA THR A 31 -4.74 7.72 -4.76
C THR A 31 -5.27 8.29 -6.08
N GLY A 32 -6.27 9.19 -6.00
CA GLY A 32 -6.76 9.95 -7.15
C GLY A 32 -6.00 11.27 -7.38
N GLN A 33 -5.21 11.74 -6.41
CA GLN A 33 -4.46 13.00 -6.49
C GLN A 33 -2.97 12.71 -6.67
N HIS A 34 -2.26 13.56 -7.41
CA HIS A 34 -0.83 13.38 -7.75
C HIS A 34 0.04 14.41 -7.01
N LEU A 35 -0.17 14.59 -5.71
CA LEU A 35 0.76 15.40 -4.92
C LEU A 35 1.98 14.53 -4.59
N THR A 36 3.18 15.02 -4.93
CA THR A 36 4.44 14.32 -4.61
C THR A 36 4.59 14.02 -3.12
N GLU A 37 3.99 14.87 -2.28
CA GLU A 37 3.92 14.73 -0.83
C GLU A 37 3.17 13.45 -0.41
N ASP A 38 2.06 13.12 -1.09
CA ASP A 38 1.27 11.92 -0.80
C ASP A 38 2.10 10.64 -0.94
N LYS A 39 3.01 10.61 -1.92
CA LYS A 39 3.93 9.48 -2.12
C LYS A 39 4.87 9.33 -0.94
N SER A 40 5.50 10.42 -0.51
CA SER A 40 6.44 10.41 0.63
C SER A 40 5.73 10.02 1.93
N PHE A 41 4.54 10.58 2.19
CA PHE A 41 3.75 10.26 3.37
C PHE A 41 3.27 8.80 3.36
N SER A 42 2.87 8.28 2.21
CA SER A 42 2.46 6.88 2.06
C SER A 42 3.56 5.90 2.46
N PHE A 43 4.78 6.10 1.95
CA PHE A 43 5.93 5.26 2.33
C PHE A 43 6.34 5.48 3.79
N GLY A 44 6.28 6.72 4.28
CA GLY A 44 6.53 7.03 5.70
C GLY A 44 5.56 6.35 6.66
N ALA A 45 4.30 6.17 6.26
CA ALA A 45 3.29 5.40 6.99
C ALA A 45 3.47 3.87 6.87
N GLY A 46 4.47 3.42 6.10
CA GLY A 46 4.83 2.01 5.95
C GLY A 46 4.15 1.30 4.79
N ALA A 47 3.64 2.01 3.77
CA ALA A 47 3.15 1.37 2.55
C ALA A 47 4.28 0.63 1.82
N SER A 48 3.91 -0.44 1.10
CA SER A 48 4.84 -1.20 0.26
C SER A 48 4.93 -0.60 -1.14
N GLU A 49 3.80 -0.15 -1.68
CA GLU A 49 3.71 0.46 -3.00
C GLU A 49 2.76 1.67 -3.01
N PHE A 50 3.00 2.58 -3.95
CA PHE A 50 2.17 3.75 -4.19
C PHE A 50 1.84 3.88 -5.67
N TYR A 51 0.55 3.95 -5.97
CA TYR A 51 0.02 4.12 -7.32
C TYR A 51 -0.97 5.27 -7.36
N THR A 52 -1.10 5.84 -8.54
CA THR A 52 -2.09 6.86 -8.82
C THR A 52 -3.15 6.35 -9.79
N LYS A 53 -4.38 6.85 -9.64
CA LYS A 53 -5.51 6.48 -10.48
C LYS A 53 -5.56 7.39 -11.73
N PRO A 54 -5.96 6.84 -12.89
CA PRO A 54 -6.31 5.43 -13.11
C PRO A 54 -5.07 4.52 -13.12
N LEU A 55 -5.16 3.39 -12.43
CA LEU A 55 -4.12 2.35 -12.41
C LEU A 55 -4.49 1.26 -13.41
N SER A 56 -3.57 0.93 -14.33
CA SER A 56 -3.79 -0.17 -15.27
C SER A 56 -3.62 -1.53 -14.59
N LEU A 57 -4.35 -2.53 -15.08
CA LEU A 57 -4.22 -3.91 -14.60
C LEU A 57 -2.80 -4.45 -14.82
N GLU A 58 -2.17 -4.14 -15.94
CA GLU A 58 -0.78 -4.55 -16.20
C GLU A 58 0.20 -3.98 -15.16
N ALA A 59 0.03 -2.71 -14.76
CA ALA A 59 0.89 -2.12 -13.74
C ALA A 59 0.64 -2.72 -12.36
N LEU A 60 -0.62 -3.02 -12.04
CA LEU A 60 -0.99 -3.70 -10.80
C LEU A 60 -0.43 -5.13 -10.76
N ASP A 61 -0.58 -5.91 -11.83
CA ASP A 61 -0.07 -7.28 -11.94
C ASP A 61 1.45 -7.32 -11.76
N LYS A 62 2.18 -6.41 -12.42
CA LYS A 62 3.64 -6.28 -12.23
C LYS A 62 4.00 -5.96 -10.79
N GLY A 63 3.26 -5.04 -10.17
CA GLY A 63 3.46 -4.67 -8.76
C GLY A 63 3.25 -5.84 -7.81
N ILE A 64 2.15 -6.57 -7.97
CA ILE A 64 1.83 -7.76 -7.16
C ILE A 64 2.89 -8.84 -7.38
N ALA A 65 3.28 -9.09 -8.63
CA ALA A 65 4.25 -10.13 -8.98
C ALA A 65 5.59 -9.94 -8.27
N VAL A 66 6.01 -8.72 -7.93
CA VAL A 66 7.25 -8.47 -7.15
C VAL A 66 7.22 -9.14 -5.76
N TYR A 67 6.04 -9.23 -5.15
CA TYR A 67 5.89 -9.72 -3.78
C TYR A 67 5.47 -11.18 -3.66
N PHE A 68 4.94 -11.78 -4.73
CA PHE A 68 4.30 -13.11 -4.69
C PHE A 68 4.89 -14.11 -5.70
N GLN A 69 6.20 -14.06 -5.95
CA GLN A 69 6.86 -14.87 -7.00
C GLN A 69 6.81 -16.41 -6.83
N ASN A 70 6.08 -16.98 -5.87
CA ASN A 70 6.05 -18.44 -5.62
C ASN A 70 4.68 -18.96 -5.09
N SER A 71 3.54 -18.54 -5.64
CA SER A 71 2.25 -19.15 -5.27
C SER A 71 1.89 -20.44 -6.02
N GLU A 72 2.83 -21.03 -6.76
CA GLU A 72 2.69 -22.41 -7.26
C GLU A 72 3.55 -23.36 -6.41
N GLN A 73 2.97 -23.85 -5.31
CA GLN A 73 3.31 -25.14 -4.68
C GLN A 73 2.03 -25.84 -4.27
#